data_AF-A0A3G1B297-F1
#
_entry.id   AF-A0A3G1B297-F1
#
_cell.length_a   1.000
_cell.length_b   1.000
_cell.length_c   1.000
_cell.angle_alpha   90.00
_cell.angle_beta   90.00
_cell.angle_gamma   90.00
#
_symmetry.space_group_name_H-M   'P 1'
#
loop_
_entity.id
_entity.type
_entity.pdbx_description
1 polymer ?
#
loop_
_entity_poly.entity_id
_entity_poly.type
_entity_poly.pdbx_seq_one_letter_code
_entity_poly.pdbx_strand_id
1 'polypeptide(L)' 'MKIAKLIIGFGIILAALGALFQFQGRGVVGPESSFMYHSKDWIYYGIAMIISGAMIVGLGVFVLLRARLRAK' A
#
# COMPACT_ATOMS: atom_id res chain seq x y z
N MET A 1 -6.90 10.99 17.40
CA MET A 1 -6.82 11.17 15.92
C MET A 1 -5.44 10.93 15.32
N LYS A 2 -4.32 11.27 15.99
CA LYS A 2 -2.96 11.09 15.45
C LYS A 2 -2.67 9.64 15.01
N ILE A 3 -3.01 8.65 15.84
CA ILE A 3 -2.81 7.22 15.55
C ILE A 3 -3.53 6.79 14.27
N ALA A 4 -4.80 7.15 14.09
CA ALA A 4 -5.55 6.80 12.90
C ALA A 4 -4.92 7.39 11.63
N LYS A 5 -4.44 8.64 11.69
CA LYS A 5 -3.71 9.27 10.58
C LYS A 5 -2.40 8.55 10.26
N LEU A 6 -1.68 8.08 11.27
CA LEU A 6 -0.46 7.28 11.08
C LEU A 6 -0.75 5.95 10.37
N ILE A 7 -1.81 5.25 10.78
CA ILE A 7 -2.24 3.99 10.15
C ILE A 7 -2.58 4.24 8.67
N ILE A 8 -3.36 5.29 8.38
CA ILE A 8 -3.70 5.67 7.00
C ILE A 8 -2.44 5.97 6.19
N GLY A 9 -1.52 6.78 6.73
CA GLY A 9 -0.27 7.12 6.06
C GLY A 9 0.59 5.89 5.75
N PHE A 10 0.71 4.96 6.69
CA PHE A 10 1.44 3.71 6.49
C PHE A 10 0.81 2.84 5.39
N GLY A 11 -0.52 2.71 5.38
CA GLY A 11 -1.22 1.96 4.34
C GLY A 11 -1.05 2.56 2.94
N ILE A 12 -1.05 3.90 2.83
CA ILE A 12 -0.80 4.60 1.56
C ILE A 12 0.62 4.33 1.05
N ILE A 13 1.64 4.44 1.93
CA ILE A 13 3.03 4.17 1.55
C ILE A 13 3.19 2.73 1.08
N LEU A 14 2.60 1.76 1.81
CA LEU A 14 2.65 0.35 1.44
C LEU A 14 2.01 0.08 0.07
N ALA A 15 0.85 0.68 -0.19
CA ALA A 15 0.17 0.55 -1.48
C ALA A 15 0.96 1.20 -2.62
N ALA A 16 1.59 2.36 -2.38
CA ALA A 16 2.43 3.03 -3.36
C ALA A 16 3.68 2.19 -3.72
N LEU A 17 4.34 1.60 -2.71
CA LEU A 17 5.45 0.67 -2.93
C LEU A 17 4.99 -0.60 -3.67
N GLY A 18 3.82 -1.14 -3.30
CA GLY A 18 3.22 -2.27 -4.00
C GLY A 18 2.97 -1.97 -5.48
N ALA A 19 2.45 -0.77 -5.80
CA ALA A 19 2.27 -0.32 -7.18
C ALA A 19 3.61 -0.21 -7.93
N LEU A 20 4.64 0.35 -7.29
CA LEU A 20 5.98 0.44 -7.87
C LEU A 20 6.54 -0.95 -8.20
N PHE A 21 6.47 -1.90 -7.26
CA PHE A 21 6.95 -3.28 -7.48
C PHE A 21 6.13 -4.03 -8.53
N GLN A 22 4.82 -3.81 -8.55
CA GLN A 22 3.94 -4.37 -9.56
C GLN A 22 4.38 -3.90 -10.96
N PHE A 23 4.53 -2.58 -11.16
CA PHE A 23 4.93 -2.03 -12.46
C PHE A 23 6.36 -2.41 -12.84
N GLN A 24 7.25 -2.51 -11.86
CA GLN A 24 8.61 -3.00 -12.08
C GLN A 24 8.62 -4.47 -12.51
N GLY A 25 7.81 -5.32 -11.87
CA GLY A 25 7.56 -6.70 -12.28
C GLY A 25 7.03 -6.85 -13.70
N ARG A 26 6.26 -5.87 -14.19
CA ARG A 26 5.80 -5.82 -15.60
C ARG A 26 6.86 -5.32 -16.58
N GLY A 27 7.99 -4.81 -16.09
CA GLY A 27 8.99 -4.14 -16.93
C GLY A 27 8.55 -2.75 -17.41
N VAL A 28 7.62 -2.09 -16.72
CA VAL A 28 7.14 -0.75 -17.13
C VAL A 28 8.00 0.36 -16.50
N VAL A 29 8.52 0.13 -15.30
CA VAL A 29 9.32 1.11 -14.54
C VAL A 29 10.55 0.45 -13.92
N GLY A 30 11.60 1.22 -13.67
CA GLY A 30 12.83 0.75 -13.03
C GLY A 30 13.89 0.27 -14.03
N PRO A 31 15.10 -0.04 -13.54
CA PRO A 31 16.21 -0.45 -14.39
C PRO A 31 16.07 -1.91 -14.83
N GLU A 32 16.37 -2.18 -16.09
CA GLU A 32 16.32 -3.54 -16.68
C GLU A 32 17.27 -4.53 -15.98
N SER A 33 18.34 -4.04 -15.36
CA SER A 33 19.28 -4.85 -14.57
C SER A 33 18.73 -5.27 -13.20
N SER A 34 17.56 -4.75 -12.79
CA SER A 34 16.94 -5.12 -11.52
C SER A 34 16.45 -6.56 -11.56
N PHE A 35 16.69 -7.30 -10.48
CA PHE A 35 16.09 -8.63 -10.27
C PHE A 35 14.55 -8.62 -10.23
N MET A 36 13.93 -7.45 -10.06
CA MET A 36 12.47 -7.29 -10.07
C MET A 36 11.91 -7.12 -11.49
N TYR A 37 12.73 -6.68 -12.45
CA TYR A 37 12.27 -6.31 -13.78
C TYR A 37 11.81 -7.57 -14.56
N HIS A 38 10.64 -7.50 -15.22
CA HIS A 38 10.02 -8.64 -15.91
C HIS A 38 9.82 -9.92 -15.05
N SER A 39 9.69 -9.79 -13.74
CA SER A 39 9.44 -10.92 -12.83
C SER A 39 7.97 -11.07 -12.44
N LYS A 40 7.38 -12.24 -12.74
CA LYS A 40 6.00 -12.59 -12.36
C LYS A 40 5.79 -12.57 -10.84
N ASP A 41 6.79 -12.99 -10.06
CA ASP A 41 6.69 -13.00 -8.60
C ASP A 41 6.52 -11.58 -8.06
N TRP A 42 7.31 -10.63 -8.58
CA TRP A 42 7.21 -9.22 -8.17
C TRP A 42 5.91 -8.54 -8.60
N ILE A 43 5.27 -9.03 -9.68
CA ILE A 43 3.89 -8.63 -10.01
C ILE A 43 2.93 -9.05 -8.90
N TYR A 44 2.98 -10.31 -8.46
CA TYR A 44 2.09 -10.82 -7.42
C TYR A 44 2.37 -10.22 -6.05
N TYR A 45 3.64 -10.05 -5.68
CA TYR A 45 4.03 -9.38 -4.44
C TYR A 45 3.57 -7.92 -4.42
N GLY A 46 3.73 -7.20 -5.53
CA GLY A 46 3.22 -5.84 -5.67
C GLY A 46 1.70 -5.76 -5.48
N ILE A 47 0.94 -6.65 -6.11
CA ILE A 47 -0.52 -6.72 -5.94
C ILE A 47 -0.90 -7.03 -4.49
N ALA A 48 -0.24 -8.01 -3.85
CA ALA A 48 -0.48 -8.37 -2.45
C ALA A 48 -0.21 -7.20 -1.50
N MET A 49 0.84 -6.42 -1.76
CA MET A 49 1.15 -5.19 -1.01
C MET A 49 0.08 -4.10 -1.22
N ILE A 50 -0.43 -3.92 -2.45
CA ILE A 50 -1.53 -2.97 -2.73
C ILE A 50 -2.77 -3.34 -1.92
N ILE A 51 -3.18 -4.60 -1.96
CA ILE A 51 -4.36 -5.09 -1.21
C ILE A 51 -4.16 -4.88 0.29
N SER A 52 -3.00 -5.27 0.82
CA SER A 52 -2.67 -5.09 2.23
C SER A 52 -2.67 -3.62 2.65
N GLY A 53 -2.10 -2.74 1.81
CA GLY A 53 -2.11 -1.30 2.03
C GLY A 53 -3.52 -0.72 2.05
N ALA A 54 -4.38 -1.13 1.11
CA ALA A 54 -5.78 -0.72 1.07
C ALA A 54 -6.55 -1.17 2.33
N MET A 55 -6.33 -2.40 2.81
CA MET A 55 -6.92 -2.89 4.07
C MET A 55 -6.48 -2.05 5.27
N ILE A 56 -5.19 -1.70 5.35
CA ILE A 56 -4.65 -0.84 6.42
C ILE A 56 -5.28 0.56 6.37
N VAL A 57 -5.42 1.15 5.17
CA VAL A 57 -6.12 2.44 5.00
C VAL A 57 -7.56 2.33 5.47
N GLY A 58 -8.28 1.28 5.08
CA GLY A 58 -9.65 1.02 5.52
C GLY A 58 -9.78 0.94 7.04
N LEU A 59 -8.87 0.23 7.71
CA LEU A 59 -8.81 0.16 9.18
C LEU A 59 -8.53 1.53 9.80
N GLY A 60 -7.57 2.28 9.26
CA GLY A 60 -7.24 3.61 9.74
C GLY A 60 -8.41 4.59 9.63
N VAL A 61 -9.14 4.54 8.50
CA VAL A 61 -10.38 5.32 8.30
C VAL A 61 -11.45 4.91 9.30
N PHE A 62 -11.68 3.61 9.49
CA PHE A 62 -12.64 3.10 10.46
C PHE A 62 -12.34 3.60 11.88
N VAL A 63 -11.08 3.51 12.33
CA VAL A 63 -10.66 4.01 13.65
C VAL A 63 -10.87 5.52 13.75
N LEU A 64 -10.55 6.28 12.70
CA LEU A 64 -10.77 7.73 12.66
C LEU A 64 -12.25 8.09 12.81
N LEU A 65 -13.12 7.43 12.05
CA LEU A 65 -14.56 7.66 12.07
C LEU A 65 -15.15 7.30 13.44
N ARG A 66 -14.80 6.15 14.00
CA ARG A 66 -15.25 5.73 15.33
C ARG A 66 -14.83 6.73 16.41
N ALA A 67 -13.60 7.25 16.34
CA ALA A 67 -13.12 8.23 17.30
C ALA A 67 -13.86 9.57 17.19
N ARG A 68 -14.26 9.98 15.98
CA ARG A 68 -15.07 11.19 15.76
C ARG A 68 -16.50 11.04 16.29
N LEU A 69 -17.11 9.88 16.10
CA LEU A 69 -18.47 9.62 16.60
C LEU A 69 -18.55 9.65 18.13
N ARG A 70 -17.49 9.21 18.83
CA ARG A 70 -17.42 9.25 20.31
C ARG A 70 -17.11 10.63 20.89
N ALA A 71 -16.70 11.59 20.06
CA ALA A 71 -16.36 12.94 20.48
C ALA A 71 -17.52 13.93 20.30
N LYS A 72 -18.63 13.49 19.70
CA LYS A 72 -19.93 14.15 19.72
C LYS A 72 -20.75 13.58 20.86
#